data_AF-A0A949N8H4-F1
#
_entry.id   AF-A0A949N8H4-F1
#
_cell.length_a   1.000
_cell.length_b   1.000
_cell.length_c   1.000
_cell.angle_alpha   90.00
_cell.angle_beta   90.00
_cell.angle_gamma   90.00
#
_symmetry.space_group_name_H-M   'P 1'
#
loop_
_entity.id
_entity.type
_entity.pdbx_description
1 polymer ?
#
loop_
_entity_poly.entity_id
_entity_poly.type
_entity_poly.pdbx_seq_one_letter_code
_entity_poly.pdbx_strand_id
1 'polypeptide(L)'
;MPPITAIILIALVFFVGIPGVGAFSVRSRWRRFRRRVEEASLRPLLTYRVIRQFDEEGFPRATYRFFGALEAIQSDQALWLRGGDVTVAADMSNSEIYVLPRDTGDLPDEPPVRTTWTRLGSLTEGAKVFVAGQIRTEGAHAVMCGDVSDPLLVVLYDGPERDLLRRCIWSGRQLNEYWNLLTPGALAGGTLALITIAYVLLRSPAGRLPAIASLTLASVPLLPLLPPGVGLFFIYRWSWRRGRVLRAHRDILRVPLRHLKETDDSGVLPDGEPYELRYLTPDDAKTLEEIGGQMIRPPIALDTSLHAAFGYPGATGLETPPDPMTEIAIIPGNPTELSLRCQRQARAFELASAAILGAALLINLAGAFVVLQYVIR
;
A
#
# COMPACT_ATOMS: atom_id res chain seq x y z
N MET A 1 18.31 23.81 32.01
CA MET A 1 18.64 22.92 30.89
C MET A 1 19.61 23.66 29.96
N PRO A 2 20.80 23.12 29.64
CA PRO A 2 21.77 23.83 28.82
C PRO A 2 21.20 24.10 27.41
N PRO A 3 21.48 25.26 26.79
CA PRO A 3 20.84 25.68 25.54
C PRO A 3 21.01 24.66 24.40
N ILE A 4 22.17 24.01 24.33
CA ILE A 4 22.47 22.96 23.34
C ILE A 4 21.49 21.78 23.46
N THR A 5 21.13 21.36 24.67
CA THR A 5 20.17 20.25 24.85
C THR A 5 18.77 20.63 24.38
N ALA A 6 18.36 21.89 24.52
CA ALA A 6 17.06 22.37 24.04
C ALA A 6 17.03 22.40 22.51
N ILE A 7 18.10 22.89 21.90
CA ILE A 7 18.28 22.91 20.45
C ILE A 7 18.20 21.49 19.86
N ILE A 8 18.95 20.54 20.45
CA ILE A 8 18.94 19.14 19.99
C ILE A 8 17.56 18.52 20.18
N LEU A 9 16.91 18.76 21.33
CA LEU A 9 15.57 18.23 21.59
C LEU A 9 14.54 18.74 20.58
N ILE A 10 14.56 20.04 20.28
CA ILE A 10 13.67 20.63 19.26
C ILE A 10 13.93 20.00 17.89
N ALA A 11 15.19 19.91 17.47
CA ALA A 11 15.53 19.29 16.19
C ALA A 11 15.08 17.82 16.12
N LEU A 12 15.30 17.04 17.19
CA LEU A 12 14.85 15.64 17.25
C LEU A 12 13.33 15.54 17.19
N VAL A 13 12.59 16.37 17.93
CA VAL A 13 11.11 16.31 17.94
C VAL A 13 10.55 16.71 16.57
N PHE A 14 10.99 17.84 16.01
CA PHE A 14 10.38 18.40 14.80
C PHE A 14 10.89 17.75 13.49
N PHE A 15 12.15 17.32 13.43
CA PHE A 15 12.72 16.76 12.19
C PHE A 15 12.75 15.24 12.17
N VAL A 16 12.67 14.57 13.33
CA VAL A 16 12.68 13.09 13.42
C VAL A 16 11.39 12.54 14.03
N GLY A 17 10.99 13.02 15.21
CA GLY A 17 9.87 12.50 15.98
C GLY A 17 8.53 12.62 15.26
N ILE A 18 8.09 13.85 14.97
CA ILE A 18 6.80 14.10 14.32
C ILE A 18 6.74 13.48 12.91
N PRO A 19 7.73 13.70 12.01
CA PRO A 19 7.72 13.04 10.70
C PRO A 19 7.79 11.51 10.79
N GLY A 20 8.54 10.98 11.75
CA GLY A 20 8.66 9.55 12.01
C GLY A 20 7.34 8.92 12.42
N VAL A 21 6.62 9.51 13.38
CA VAL A 21 5.27 9.07 13.77
C VAL A 21 4.32 9.10 12.57
N GLY A 22 4.38 10.16 11.75
CA GLY A 22 3.61 10.25 10.52
C GLY A 22 3.95 9.13 9.52
N ALA A 23 5.23 8.82 9.33
CA ALA A 23 5.70 7.75 8.45
C ALA A 23 5.21 6.37 8.92
N PHE A 24 5.31 6.07 10.22
CA PHE A 24 4.78 4.82 10.79
C PHE A 24 3.26 4.73 10.65
N SER A 25 2.53 5.84 10.86
CA SER A 25 1.07 5.89 10.69
C SER A 25 0.66 5.59 9.25
N VAL A 26 1.31 6.23 8.27
CA VAL A 26 1.07 5.97 6.83
C VAL A 26 1.41 4.53 6.46
N ARG A 27 2.55 4.01 6.93
CA ARG A 27 2.97 2.62 6.68
C ARG A 27 2.01 1.60 7.29
N SER A 28 1.55 1.83 8.52
CA SER A 28 0.57 0.99 9.21
C SER A 28 -0.77 0.97 8.48
N ARG A 29 -1.26 2.13 8.05
CA ARG A 29 -2.50 2.28 7.26
C ARG A 29 -2.44 1.48 5.97
N TRP A 30 -1.37 1.62 5.21
CA TRP A 30 -1.21 0.89 3.94
C TRP A 30 -1.03 -0.62 4.12
N ARG A 31 -0.38 -1.04 5.21
CA ARG A 31 -0.33 -2.47 5.59
C ARG A 31 -1.72 -3.00 5.92
N ARG A 32 -2.51 -2.24 6.70
CA ARG A 32 -3.90 -2.60 7.04
C ARG A 32 -4.73 -2.73 5.76
N PHE A 33 -4.70 -1.75 4.87
CA PHE A 33 -5.42 -1.80 3.59
C PHE A 33 -5.10 -3.09 2.80
N ARG A 34 -3.81 -3.36 2.52
CA ARG A 34 -3.42 -4.56 1.78
C ARG A 34 -3.86 -5.84 2.47
N ARG A 35 -3.68 -5.93 3.80
CA ARG A 35 -4.13 -7.08 4.58
C ARG A 35 -5.64 -7.28 4.48
N ARG A 36 -6.43 -6.21 4.58
CA ARG A 36 -7.90 -6.29 4.49
C ARG A 36 -8.37 -6.71 3.10
N VAL A 37 -7.74 -6.21 2.03
CA VAL A 37 -8.05 -6.64 0.66
C VAL A 37 -7.68 -8.12 0.45
N GLU A 38 -6.53 -8.55 0.97
CA GLU A 38 -6.10 -9.95 0.92
C GLU A 38 -7.05 -10.86 1.73
N GLU A 39 -7.39 -10.49 2.97
CA GLU A 39 -8.38 -11.20 3.79
C GLU A 39 -9.76 -11.25 3.11
N ALA A 40 -10.19 -10.15 2.49
CA ALA A 40 -11.44 -10.07 1.75
C ALA A 40 -11.43 -10.97 0.51
N SER A 41 -10.29 -11.12 -0.17
CA SER A 41 -10.16 -12.02 -1.32
C SER A 41 -10.34 -13.50 -0.99
N LEU A 42 -10.21 -13.86 0.29
CA LEU A 42 -10.44 -15.21 0.79
C LEU A 42 -11.88 -15.43 1.27
N ARG A 43 -12.74 -14.42 1.21
CA ARG A 43 -14.14 -14.51 1.63
C ARG A 43 -15.03 -15.02 0.49
N PRO A 44 -16.12 -15.73 0.81
CA PRO A 44 -17.09 -16.14 -0.20
C PRO A 44 -17.68 -14.94 -0.93
N LEU A 45 -17.94 -15.12 -2.22
CA LEU A 45 -18.63 -14.14 -3.05
C LEU A 45 -20.12 -14.13 -2.70
N LEU A 46 -20.68 -12.95 -2.49
CA LEU A 46 -22.11 -12.78 -2.31
C LEU A 46 -22.82 -12.95 -3.66
N THR A 47 -23.62 -14.01 -3.78
CA THR A 47 -24.39 -14.35 -4.99
C THR A 47 -25.87 -14.53 -4.64
N TYR A 48 -26.73 -14.59 -5.65
CA TYR A 48 -28.17 -14.82 -5.45
C TYR A 48 -28.45 -16.10 -4.67
N ARG A 49 -27.73 -17.18 -4.98
CA ARG A 49 -27.83 -18.46 -4.28
C ARG A 49 -27.56 -18.32 -2.79
N VAL A 50 -26.52 -17.55 -2.45
CA VAL A 50 -26.12 -17.29 -1.06
C VAL A 50 -27.20 -16.48 -0.34
N ILE A 51 -27.71 -15.40 -0.95
CA ILE A 51 -28.79 -14.59 -0.35
C ILE A 51 -30.03 -15.44 -0.07
N ARG A 52 -30.46 -16.24 -1.06
CA ARG A 52 -31.67 -17.07 -0.95
C ARG A 52 -31.56 -18.15 0.13
N GLN A 53 -30.39 -18.76 0.30
CA GLN A 53 -30.17 -19.76 1.36
C GLN A 53 -30.36 -19.16 2.76
N PHE A 54 -30.03 -17.88 2.95
CA PHE A 54 -30.11 -17.23 4.25
C PHE A 54 -31.45 -16.59 4.57
N ASP A 55 -32.32 -16.35 3.58
CA ASP A 55 -33.72 -15.97 3.86
C ASP A 55 -34.46 -17.08 4.63
N GLU A 56 -34.02 -18.34 4.51
CA GLU A 56 -34.63 -19.50 5.18
C GLU A 56 -34.03 -19.78 6.58
N GLU A 57 -32.72 -19.56 6.78
CA GLU A 57 -31.99 -19.92 8.02
C GLU A 57 -31.48 -18.71 8.84
N GLY A 58 -31.59 -17.49 8.31
CA GLY A 58 -30.97 -16.28 8.83
C GLY A 58 -29.48 -16.15 8.45
N PHE A 59 -28.98 -14.92 8.30
CA PHE A 59 -27.58 -14.70 7.97
C PHE A 59 -26.67 -15.01 9.17
N PRO A 60 -25.70 -15.95 9.04
CA PRO A 60 -24.61 -16.02 10.00
C PRO A 60 -23.84 -14.70 9.97
N ARG A 61 -23.27 -14.29 11.11
CA ARG A 61 -22.30 -13.18 11.16
C ARG A 61 -21.01 -13.59 10.44
N ALA A 62 -21.08 -13.63 9.12
CA ALA A 62 -19.99 -13.95 8.22
C ALA A 62 -19.68 -12.74 7.32
N THR A 63 -18.42 -12.63 6.96
CA THR A 63 -17.93 -11.59 6.05
C THR A 63 -17.99 -12.14 4.63
N TYR A 64 -18.56 -11.35 3.73
CA TYR A 64 -18.63 -11.65 2.30
C TYR A 64 -17.92 -10.55 1.53
N ARG A 65 -17.61 -10.86 0.27
CA ARG A 65 -17.21 -9.86 -0.71
C ARG A 65 -18.23 -9.77 -1.83
N PHE A 66 -18.31 -8.61 -2.46
CA PHE A 66 -19.21 -8.36 -3.57
C PHE A 66 -18.55 -7.43 -4.60
N PHE A 67 -18.82 -7.73 -5.86
CA PHE A 67 -18.42 -6.92 -7.02
C PHE A 67 -19.68 -6.39 -7.66
N GLY A 68 -19.74 -5.07 -7.87
CA GLY A 68 -20.89 -4.46 -8.50
C GLY A 68 -20.59 -3.11 -9.12
N ALA A 69 -21.51 -2.64 -9.95
CA ALA A 69 -21.54 -1.28 -10.43
C ALA A 69 -22.48 -0.46 -9.54
N LEU A 70 -22.13 0.81 -9.32
CA LEU A 70 -23.01 1.76 -8.65
C LEU A 70 -24.30 1.94 -9.46
N GLU A 71 -25.43 1.64 -8.84
CA GLU A 71 -26.75 1.86 -9.42
C GLU A 71 -27.37 3.16 -8.91
N ALA A 72 -27.41 3.33 -7.58
CA ALA A 72 -28.01 4.50 -6.97
C ALA A 72 -27.35 4.84 -5.64
N ILE A 73 -27.42 6.11 -5.27
CA ILE A 73 -27.12 6.58 -3.92
C ILE A 73 -28.46 6.88 -3.27
N GLN A 74 -28.82 6.13 -2.22
CA GLN A 74 -30.07 6.35 -1.48
C GLN A 74 -29.72 6.87 -0.10
N SER A 75 -30.35 7.97 0.31
CA SER A 75 -30.06 8.67 1.57
C SER A 75 -28.61 9.16 1.68
N ASP A 76 -28.25 9.68 2.86
CA ASP A 76 -26.89 10.11 3.15
C ASP A 76 -25.94 8.95 3.49
N GLN A 77 -26.39 7.68 3.51
CA GLN A 77 -25.59 6.57 4.04
C GLN A 77 -25.66 5.24 3.26
N ALA A 78 -26.50 5.08 2.23
CA ALA A 78 -26.62 3.81 1.50
C ALA A 78 -26.17 3.91 0.04
N LEU A 79 -25.38 2.94 -0.39
CA LEU A 79 -24.89 2.77 -1.74
C LEU A 79 -25.49 1.51 -2.36
N TRP A 80 -26.33 1.63 -3.38
CA TRP A 80 -26.90 0.48 -4.08
C TRP A 80 -25.97 0.01 -5.18
N LEU A 81 -25.60 -1.26 -5.11
CA LEU A 81 -24.66 -1.91 -6.01
C LEU A 81 -25.35 -3.05 -6.74
N ARG A 82 -25.22 -3.07 -8.07
CA ARG A 82 -25.73 -4.14 -8.93
C ARG A 82 -24.57 -4.99 -9.44
N GLY A 83 -24.65 -6.30 -9.23
CA GLY A 83 -23.61 -7.25 -9.63
C GLY A 83 -24.23 -8.58 -10.05
N GLY A 84 -23.99 -8.98 -11.30
CA GLY A 84 -24.68 -10.13 -11.89
C GLY A 84 -26.20 -10.00 -11.75
N ASP A 85 -26.82 -11.01 -11.12
CA ASP A 85 -28.27 -11.09 -10.91
C ASP A 85 -28.73 -10.59 -9.54
N VAL A 86 -27.86 -9.92 -8.77
CA VAL A 86 -28.21 -9.41 -7.44
C VAL A 86 -27.96 -7.91 -7.30
N THR A 87 -28.80 -7.29 -6.48
CA THR A 87 -28.62 -5.92 -6.03
C THR A 87 -28.46 -5.92 -4.51
N VAL A 88 -27.43 -5.25 -4.03
CA VAL A 88 -27.02 -5.23 -2.63
C VAL A 88 -26.85 -3.78 -2.20
N ALA A 89 -27.40 -3.42 -1.04
CA ALA A 89 -27.12 -2.13 -0.44
C ALA A 89 -25.83 -2.21 0.39
N ALA A 90 -25.03 -1.15 0.38
CA ALA A 90 -23.87 -1.01 1.24
C ALA A 90 -24.08 0.17 2.19
N ASP A 91 -24.07 -0.09 3.49
CA ASP A 91 -24.12 0.93 4.54
C ASP A 91 -22.74 1.57 4.70
N MET A 92 -22.67 2.85 4.33
CA MET A 92 -21.44 3.64 4.26
C MET A 92 -21.09 4.31 5.60
N SER A 93 -21.94 4.18 6.63
CA SER A 93 -21.76 4.83 7.94
C SER A 93 -20.41 4.52 8.60
N ASN A 94 -19.97 3.27 8.50
CA ASN A 94 -18.69 2.80 9.03
C ASN A 94 -17.82 2.21 7.91
N SER A 95 -17.56 2.99 6.85
CA SER A 95 -16.79 2.54 5.68
C SER A 95 -15.36 3.09 5.63
N GLU A 96 -14.45 2.27 5.12
CA GLU A 96 -13.14 2.72 4.65
C GLU A 96 -13.09 2.67 3.13
N ILE A 97 -13.08 3.85 2.51
CA ILE A 97 -13.17 3.97 1.06
C ILE A 97 -11.80 4.28 0.46
N TYR A 98 -11.42 3.48 -0.53
CA TYR A 98 -10.19 3.62 -1.29
C TYR A 98 -10.51 3.75 -2.78
N VAL A 99 -9.95 4.77 -3.43
CA VAL A 99 -10.06 4.97 -4.88
C VAL A 99 -8.76 4.55 -5.51
N LEU A 100 -8.80 3.54 -6.37
CA LEU A 100 -7.62 3.13 -7.13
C LEU A 100 -7.32 4.14 -8.25
N PRO A 101 -6.03 4.35 -8.60
CA PRO A 101 -5.67 5.07 -9.81
C PRO A 101 -6.28 4.39 -11.05
N ARG A 102 -6.56 5.18 -12.08
CA ARG A 102 -7.11 4.68 -13.36
C ARG A 102 -6.28 3.53 -13.91
N ASP A 103 -6.98 2.59 -14.53
CA ASP A 103 -6.32 1.47 -15.20
C ASP A 103 -5.67 1.94 -16.50
N THR A 104 -4.37 1.75 -16.62
CA THR A 104 -3.60 2.03 -17.84
C THR A 104 -3.03 0.76 -18.47
N GLY A 105 -3.44 -0.43 -18.00
CA GLY A 105 -2.86 -1.73 -18.37
C GLY A 105 -1.55 -2.05 -17.64
N ASP A 106 -0.83 -1.03 -17.19
CA ASP A 106 0.36 -1.16 -16.34
C ASP A 106 0.02 -1.08 -14.85
N LEU A 107 0.92 -1.61 -14.02
CA LEU A 107 0.81 -1.48 -12.57
C LEU A 107 1.00 -0.01 -12.16
N PRO A 108 0.00 0.60 -11.48
CA PRO A 108 0.02 2.03 -11.21
C PRO A 108 1.16 2.40 -10.26
N ASP A 109 1.86 3.49 -10.57
CA ASP A 109 2.95 4.00 -9.73
C ASP A 109 2.42 4.80 -8.53
N GLU A 110 1.19 5.31 -8.63
CA GLU A 110 0.50 6.13 -7.62
C GLU A 110 -0.23 5.28 -6.57
N PRO A 111 -0.26 5.72 -5.30
CA PRO A 111 -1.04 5.05 -4.28
C PRO A 111 -2.54 5.33 -4.41
N PRO A 112 -3.42 4.44 -3.90
CA PRO A 112 -4.83 4.72 -3.78
C PRO A 112 -5.07 5.98 -2.96
N VAL A 113 -6.19 6.66 -3.23
CA VAL A 113 -6.65 7.77 -2.40
C VAL A 113 -7.65 7.24 -1.39
N ARG A 114 -7.33 7.38 -0.10
CA ARG A 114 -8.30 7.11 0.98
C ARG A 114 -9.21 8.33 1.11
N THR A 115 -10.52 8.10 1.04
CA THR A 115 -11.53 9.16 1.14
C THR A 115 -12.61 8.79 2.15
N THR A 116 -13.48 9.75 2.46
CA THR A 116 -14.67 9.55 3.29
C THR A 116 -15.91 9.60 2.40
N TRP A 117 -16.99 8.97 2.86
CA TRP A 117 -18.27 8.99 2.16
C TRP A 117 -18.74 10.42 1.86
N THR A 118 -18.61 11.33 2.84
CA THR A 118 -18.93 12.75 2.72
C THR A 118 -18.15 13.52 1.64
N ARG A 119 -17.01 12.97 1.18
CA ARG A 119 -16.18 13.59 0.13
C ARG A 119 -16.45 13.00 -1.25
N LEU A 120 -17.22 11.91 -1.34
CA LEU A 120 -17.68 11.33 -2.60
C LEU A 120 -18.95 12.07 -3.04
N GLY A 121 -18.82 13.37 -3.32
CA GLY A 121 -19.95 14.25 -3.63
C GLY A 121 -20.69 13.92 -4.93
N SER A 122 -20.11 13.07 -5.78
CA SER A 122 -20.76 12.54 -6.98
C SER A 122 -19.97 11.35 -7.50
N LEU A 123 -20.47 10.13 -7.28
CA LEU A 123 -20.03 8.97 -8.05
C LEU A 123 -20.94 8.85 -9.27
N THR A 124 -20.36 8.55 -10.42
CA THR A 124 -21.13 8.28 -11.63
C THR A 124 -21.81 6.93 -11.54
N GLU A 125 -23.07 6.84 -11.96
CA GLU A 125 -23.72 5.55 -12.20
C GLU A 125 -22.84 4.68 -13.09
N GLY A 126 -22.77 3.39 -12.78
CA GLY A 126 -21.90 2.44 -13.47
C GLY A 126 -20.48 2.35 -12.91
N ALA A 127 -20.07 3.20 -11.97
CA ALA A 127 -18.75 3.12 -11.34
C ALA A 127 -18.55 1.75 -10.67
N LYS A 128 -17.44 1.07 -10.94
CA LYS A 128 -17.20 -0.26 -10.36
C LYS A 128 -16.74 -0.16 -8.92
N VAL A 129 -17.35 -0.98 -8.08
CA VAL A 129 -17.15 -1.00 -6.63
C VAL A 129 -16.94 -2.43 -6.18
N PHE A 130 -15.85 -2.63 -5.44
CA PHE A 130 -15.63 -3.83 -4.65
C PHE A 130 -15.93 -3.51 -3.20
N VAL A 131 -16.78 -4.31 -2.57
CA VAL A 131 -17.12 -4.17 -1.15
C VAL A 131 -16.89 -5.46 -0.40
N ALA A 132 -16.40 -5.35 0.84
CA ALA A 132 -16.25 -6.49 1.73
C ALA A 132 -16.61 -6.12 3.17
N GLY A 133 -17.50 -6.91 3.77
CA GLY A 133 -18.07 -6.63 5.09
C GLY A 133 -19.06 -7.70 5.53
N GLN A 134 -19.68 -7.49 6.69
CA GLN A 134 -20.73 -8.35 7.21
C GLN A 134 -22.04 -8.08 6.44
N ILE A 135 -22.90 -9.10 6.34
CA ILE A 135 -24.24 -8.94 5.75
C ILE A 135 -25.29 -8.89 6.85
N ARG A 136 -26.30 -8.04 6.64
CA ARG A 136 -27.54 -7.99 7.40
C ARG A 136 -28.72 -7.93 6.45
N THR A 137 -29.88 -8.38 6.89
CA THR A 137 -31.13 -8.23 6.14
C THR A 137 -31.88 -7.01 6.65
N GLU A 138 -32.29 -6.14 5.75
CA GLU A 138 -33.24 -5.06 6.04
C GLU A 138 -34.43 -5.19 5.10
N GLY A 139 -35.54 -5.71 5.63
CA GLY A 139 -36.72 -6.04 4.81
C GLY A 139 -36.42 -7.17 3.83
N ALA A 140 -36.51 -6.88 2.53
CA ALA A 140 -36.26 -7.83 1.45
C ALA A 140 -34.86 -7.69 0.82
N HIS A 141 -34.00 -6.84 1.38
CA HIS A 141 -32.71 -6.51 0.79
C HIS A 141 -31.55 -6.95 1.69
N ALA A 142 -30.49 -7.46 1.05
CA ALA A 142 -29.21 -7.69 1.70
C ALA A 142 -28.45 -6.37 1.79
N VAL A 143 -28.00 -6.04 3.00
CA VAL A 143 -27.22 -4.84 3.32
C VAL A 143 -25.85 -5.25 3.82
N MET A 144 -24.79 -4.84 3.12
CA MET A 144 -23.42 -4.99 3.56
C MET A 144 -23.03 -3.85 4.48
N CYS A 145 -22.57 -4.16 5.68
CA CYS A 145 -22.23 -3.18 6.70
C CYS A 145 -20.87 -3.48 7.36
N GLY A 146 -20.31 -2.45 7.98
CA GLY A 146 -19.13 -2.55 8.83
C GLY A 146 -19.44 -2.16 10.26
N ASP A 147 -18.60 -2.62 11.18
CA ASP A 147 -18.63 -2.18 12.58
C ASP A 147 -17.39 -1.34 12.93
N VAL A 148 -17.31 -0.87 14.18
CA VAL A 148 -16.21 -0.01 14.65
C VAL A 148 -14.85 -0.74 14.61
N SER A 149 -14.85 -2.06 14.80
CA SER A 149 -13.64 -2.89 14.81
C SER A 149 -13.24 -3.38 13.42
N ASP A 150 -14.21 -3.62 12.54
CA ASP A 150 -14.05 -4.06 11.15
C ASP A 150 -14.96 -3.23 10.22
N PRO A 151 -14.54 -2.02 9.81
CA PRO A 151 -15.35 -1.11 9.01
C PRO A 151 -15.51 -1.62 7.57
N LEU A 152 -16.62 -1.37 6.88
CA LEU A 152 -16.86 -1.86 5.52
C LEU A 152 -15.70 -1.46 4.59
N LEU A 153 -15.02 -2.43 3.98
CA LEU A 153 -13.99 -2.14 2.99
C LEU A 153 -14.65 -1.81 1.66
N VAL A 154 -14.40 -0.63 1.12
CA VAL A 154 -14.93 -0.19 -0.17
C VAL A 154 -13.78 0.23 -1.06
N VAL A 155 -13.66 -0.38 -2.24
CA VAL A 155 -12.64 -0.05 -3.24
C VAL A 155 -13.34 0.34 -4.54
N LEU A 156 -13.14 1.59 -4.95
CA LEU A 156 -13.57 2.12 -6.24
C LEU A 156 -12.45 1.88 -7.24
N TYR A 157 -12.77 1.29 -8.39
CA TYR A 157 -11.78 0.90 -9.38
C TYR A 157 -12.30 1.03 -10.82
N ASP A 158 -11.37 1.08 -11.75
CA ASP A 158 -11.61 0.94 -13.19
C ASP A 158 -10.98 -0.37 -13.68
N GLY A 159 -11.34 -0.86 -14.87
CA GLY A 159 -10.72 -2.05 -15.47
C GLY A 159 -11.35 -3.39 -15.05
N PRO A 160 -10.70 -4.53 -15.33
CA PRO A 160 -11.22 -5.86 -15.03
C PRO A 160 -11.08 -6.22 -13.54
N GLU A 161 -11.99 -7.04 -13.03
CA GLU A 161 -12.05 -7.43 -11.61
C GLU A 161 -10.81 -8.25 -11.17
N ARG A 162 -10.25 -9.02 -12.11
CA ARG A 162 -9.08 -9.89 -11.92
C ARG A 162 -7.83 -9.13 -11.55
N ASP A 163 -7.65 -7.94 -12.11
CA ASP A 163 -6.51 -7.09 -11.80
C ASP A 163 -6.64 -6.36 -10.47
N LEU A 164 -7.84 -6.32 -9.87
CA LEU A 164 -8.13 -5.52 -8.69
C LEU A 164 -7.19 -5.86 -7.54
N LEU A 165 -7.03 -7.15 -7.25
CA LEU A 165 -6.24 -7.61 -6.11
C LEU A 165 -4.76 -7.29 -6.30
N ARG A 166 -4.20 -7.59 -7.48
CA ARG A 166 -2.82 -7.27 -7.82
C ARG A 166 -2.58 -5.76 -7.74
N ARG A 167 -3.49 -4.94 -8.28
CA ARG A 167 -3.39 -3.48 -8.25
C ARG A 167 -3.49 -2.93 -6.84
N CYS A 168 -4.41 -3.41 -6.00
CA CYS A 168 -4.49 -3.05 -4.59
C CYS A 168 -3.19 -3.38 -3.86
N ILE A 169 -2.66 -4.59 -4.07
CA ILE A 169 -1.44 -5.05 -3.43
C ILE A 169 -0.25 -4.23 -3.90
N TRP A 170 -0.11 -3.91 -5.19
CA TRP A 170 0.98 -3.12 -5.75
C TRP A 170 0.92 -1.66 -5.30
N SER A 171 -0.20 -1.00 -5.59
CA SER A 171 -0.41 0.44 -5.40
C SER A 171 -0.55 0.83 -3.94
N GLY A 172 -0.99 -0.07 -3.06
CA GLY A 172 -1.22 0.19 -1.64
C GLY A 172 0.05 0.48 -0.84
N ARG A 173 0.99 1.30 -1.33
CA ARG A 173 2.26 1.74 -0.75
C ARG A 173 2.47 3.22 -1.04
N GLN A 174 2.81 3.99 -0.02
CA GLN A 174 3.19 5.38 -0.20
C GLN A 174 4.47 5.52 -1.05
N LEU A 175 4.52 6.51 -1.95
CA LEU A 175 5.73 6.88 -2.69
C LEU A 175 6.88 7.23 -1.73
N ASN A 176 6.57 8.08 -0.74
CA ASN A 176 7.48 8.53 0.30
C ASN A 176 6.75 8.56 1.65
N GLU A 177 7.13 7.67 2.57
CA GLU A 177 6.54 7.55 3.91
C GLU A 177 6.86 8.79 4.77
N TYR A 178 8.00 9.45 4.55
CA TYR A 178 8.43 10.64 5.28
C TYR A 178 7.69 11.92 4.87
N TRP A 179 7.16 11.98 3.65
CA TRP A 179 6.35 13.11 3.21
C TRP A 179 4.88 12.82 3.48
N ASN A 180 4.44 13.12 4.71
CA ASN A 180 3.07 12.94 5.18
C ASN A 180 2.48 14.28 5.65
N LEU A 181 1.20 14.27 6.03
CA LEU A 181 0.46 15.48 6.41
C LEU A 181 1.12 16.28 7.55
N LEU A 182 1.85 15.61 8.45
CA LEU A 182 2.50 16.26 9.60
C LEU A 182 3.84 16.92 9.23
N THR A 183 4.50 16.42 8.19
CA THR A 183 5.88 16.80 7.85
C THR A 183 6.02 18.28 7.54
N PRO A 184 5.22 18.92 6.67
CA PRO A 184 5.39 20.35 6.35
C PRO A 184 5.29 21.26 7.58
N GLY A 185 4.28 21.03 8.42
CA GLY A 185 4.09 21.80 9.66
C GLY A 185 5.22 21.58 10.66
N ALA A 186 5.72 20.35 10.77
CA ALA A 186 6.85 20.03 11.63
C ALA A 186 8.15 20.69 11.16
N LEU A 187 8.44 20.66 9.85
CA LEU A 187 9.63 21.33 9.28
C LEU A 187 9.57 22.85 9.52
N ALA A 188 8.44 23.49 9.20
CA ALA A 188 8.26 24.92 9.38
C ALA A 188 8.35 25.34 10.85
N GLY A 189 7.65 24.63 11.74
CA GLY A 189 7.66 24.90 13.18
C GLY A 189 9.05 24.72 13.81
N GLY A 190 9.76 23.64 13.45
CA GLY A 190 11.11 23.36 13.93
C GLY A 190 12.11 24.42 13.47
N THR A 191 12.10 24.78 12.18
CA THR A 191 12.97 25.83 11.64
C THR A 191 12.71 27.18 12.32
N LEU A 192 11.45 27.59 12.48
CA LEU A 192 11.09 28.86 13.14
C LEU A 192 11.53 28.88 14.62
N ALA A 193 11.30 27.79 15.35
CA ALA A 193 11.70 27.68 16.75
C ALA A 193 13.23 27.81 16.91
N LEU A 194 14.00 27.12 16.06
CA LEU A 194 15.47 27.16 16.10
C LEU A 194 16.04 28.52 15.68
N ILE A 195 15.43 29.21 14.70
CA ILE A 195 15.82 30.58 14.33
C ILE A 195 15.54 31.54 15.49
N THR A 196 14.39 31.43 16.15
CA THR A 196 14.02 32.27 17.30
C THR A 196 15.01 32.09 18.46
N ILE A 197 15.37 30.83 18.76
CA ILE A 197 16.38 30.52 19.78
C ILE A 197 17.74 31.09 19.40
N ALA A 198 18.17 30.96 18.14
CA ALA A 198 19.42 31.53 17.67
C ALA A 198 19.45 33.06 17.86
N TYR A 199 18.37 33.75 17.50
CA TYR A 199 18.25 35.21 17.65
C TYR A 199 18.43 35.66 19.11
N VAL A 200 17.82 34.96 20.06
CA VAL A 200 17.98 35.26 21.50
C VAL A 200 19.41 34.99 21.96
N LEU A 201 20.00 33.86 21.56
CA LEU A 201 21.34 33.44 21.98
C LEU A 201 22.45 34.35 21.42
N LEU A 202 22.27 34.92 20.22
CA LEU A 202 23.22 35.85 19.62
C LEU A 202 23.38 37.17 20.38
N ARG A 203 22.44 37.51 21.28
CA ARG A 203 22.54 38.71 22.12
C ARG A 203 23.67 38.64 23.16
N SER A 204 24.22 37.46 23.43
CA SER A 204 25.32 37.26 24.37
C SER A 204 26.53 36.61 23.68
N PRO A 205 27.77 37.09 23.91
CA PRO A 205 28.98 36.44 23.38
C PRO A 205 29.09 34.95 23.75
N ALA A 206 28.65 34.57 24.96
CA ALA A 206 28.66 33.18 25.41
C ALA A 206 27.64 32.29 24.67
N GLY A 207 26.60 32.90 24.05
CA GLY A 207 25.56 32.19 23.31
C GLY A 207 25.89 31.92 21.84
N ARG A 208 27.04 32.41 21.33
CA ARG A 208 27.39 32.31 19.90
C ARG A 208 27.45 30.88 19.38
N LEU A 209 28.15 29.98 20.07
CA LEU A 209 28.29 28.59 19.62
C LEU A 209 26.93 27.84 19.64
N PRO A 210 26.12 27.91 20.71
CA PRO A 210 24.73 27.42 20.67
C PRO A 210 23.88 28.05 19.56
N ALA A 211 24.02 29.34 19.28
CA ALA A 211 23.28 30.00 18.20
C ALA A 211 23.65 29.45 16.82
N ILE A 212 24.95 29.24 16.55
CA ILE A 212 25.45 28.63 15.31
C ILE A 212 24.89 27.21 15.16
N ALA A 213 24.90 26.40 16.23
CA ALA A 213 24.32 25.06 16.20
C ALA A 213 22.81 25.09 15.91
N SER A 214 22.09 26.05 16.49
CA SER A 214 20.65 26.25 16.25
C SER A 214 20.36 26.62 14.80
N LEU A 215 21.10 27.57 14.21
CA LEU A 215 20.96 27.95 12.79
C LEU A 215 21.35 26.82 11.83
N THR A 216 22.37 26.05 12.19
CA THR A 216 22.79 24.87 11.41
C THR A 216 21.66 23.86 11.34
N LEU A 217 21.03 23.54 12.48
CA LEU A 217 19.91 22.61 12.53
C LEU A 217 18.64 23.20 11.90
N ALA A 218 18.39 24.50 12.01
CA ALA A 218 17.27 25.16 11.34
C ALA A 218 17.32 25.02 9.81
N SER A 219 18.53 24.84 9.26
CA SER A 219 18.78 24.64 7.83
C SER A 219 18.50 23.22 7.33
N VAL A 220 18.21 22.24 8.21
CA VAL A 220 17.96 20.83 7.85
C VAL A 220 17.03 20.63 6.64
N PRO A 221 15.87 21.32 6.53
CA PRO A 221 14.98 21.16 5.38
C PRO A 221 15.61 21.54 4.03
N LEU A 222 16.61 22.41 4.05
CA LEU A 222 17.31 22.90 2.87
C LEU A 222 18.55 22.06 2.53
N LEU A 223 19.08 21.29 3.48
CA LEU A 223 20.32 20.55 3.28
C LEU A 223 20.28 19.58 2.11
N PRO A 224 19.20 18.82 1.83
CA PRO A 224 19.16 17.95 0.65
C PRO A 224 19.36 18.70 -0.68
N LEU A 225 19.16 20.02 -0.70
CA LEU A 225 19.31 20.88 -1.88
C LEU A 225 20.74 21.44 -2.05
N LEU A 226 21.63 21.25 -1.06
CA LEU A 226 23.01 21.71 -1.13
C LEU A 226 23.94 20.61 -1.68
N PRO A 227 24.96 20.90 -2.49
CA PRO A 227 25.99 19.94 -2.87
C PRO A 227 26.84 19.51 -1.64
N PRO A 228 27.23 18.21 -1.51
CA PRO A 228 26.94 17.07 -2.38
C PRO A 228 25.56 16.40 -2.14
N GLY A 229 24.78 16.89 -1.18
CA GLY A 229 23.47 16.36 -0.80
C GLY A 229 22.49 16.14 -1.95
N VAL A 230 22.48 17.01 -2.99
CA VAL A 230 21.64 16.82 -4.19
C VAL A 230 21.94 15.48 -4.88
N GLY A 231 23.22 15.17 -5.11
CA GLY A 231 23.62 13.93 -5.76
C GLY A 231 23.24 12.71 -4.92
N LEU A 232 23.52 12.77 -3.62
CA LEU A 232 23.16 11.70 -2.68
C LEU A 232 21.64 11.53 -2.55
N PHE A 233 20.85 12.61 -2.66
CA PHE A 233 19.39 12.55 -2.66
C PHE A 233 18.84 11.76 -3.85
N PHE A 234 19.42 11.91 -5.05
CA PHE A 234 19.04 11.09 -6.21
C PHE A 234 19.35 9.61 -6.01
N ILE A 235 20.52 9.28 -5.45
CA ILE A 235 20.90 7.89 -5.15
C ILE A 235 19.96 7.31 -4.08
N TYR A 236 19.63 8.09 -3.03
CA TYR A 236 18.63 7.74 -2.04
C TYR A 236 17.27 7.43 -2.69
N ARG A 237 16.77 8.32 -3.56
CA ARG A 237 15.47 8.16 -4.22
C ARG A 237 15.44 6.92 -5.11
N TRP A 238 16.52 6.66 -5.85
CA TRP A 238 16.68 5.47 -6.67
C TRP A 238 16.63 4.19 -5.82
N SER A 239 17.45 4.15 -4.76
CA SER A 239 17.54 3.01 -3.83
C SER A 239 16.18 2.74 -3.16
N TRP A 240 15.49 3.80 -2.70
CA TRP A 240 14.18 3.70 -2.09
C TRP A 240 13.12 3.17 -3.05
N ARG A 241 13.10 3.68 -4.30
CA ARG A 241 12.18 3.19 -5.35
C ARG A 241 12.40 1.70 -5.61
N ARG A 242 13.67 1.26 -5.70
CA ARG A 242 14.02 -0.14 -5.93
C ARG A 242 13.57 -1.04 -4.77
N GLY A 243 13.82 -0.62 -3.53
CA GLY A 243 13.34 -1.32 -2.34
C GLY A 243 11.80 -1.42 -2.28
N ARG A 244 11.09 -0.35 -2.65
CA ARG A 244 9.62 -0.35 -2.75
C ARG A 244 9.10 -1.35 -3.78
N VAL A 245 9.67 -1.37 -4.99
CA VAL A 245 9.30 -2.32 -6.06
C VAL A 245 9.51 -3.76 -5.61
N LEU A 246 10.64 -4.06 -4.98
CA LEU A 246 10.92 -5.39 -4.45
C LEU A 246 9.93 -5.83 -3.36
N ARG A 247 9.50 -4.92 -2.47
CA ARG A 247 8.43 -5.20 -1.50
C ARG A 247 7.08 -5.49 -2.19
N ALA A 248 6.82 -4.82 -3.31
CA ALA A 248 5.60 -5.04 -4.08
C ALA A 248 5.62 -6.42 -4.76
N HIS A 249 6.71 -6.78 -5.43
CA HIS A 249 6.87 -8.12 -6.00
C HIS A 249 6.82 -9.21 -4.93
N ARG A 250 7.46 -9.04 -3.77
CA ARG A 250 7.35 -10.00 -2.67
C ARG A 250 5.89 -10.31 -2.32
N ASP A 251 5.07 -9.28 -2.21
CA ASP A 251 3.67 -9.45 -1.81
C ASP A 251 2.85 -10.06 -2.96
N ILE A 252 3.08 -9.65 -4.21
CA ILE A 252 2.43 -10.25 -5.41
C ILE A 252 2.81 -11.73 -5.56
N LEU A 253 4.07 -12.11 -5.36
CA LEU A 253 4.51 -13.51 -5.48
C LEU A 253 3.84 -14.43 -4.45
N ARG A 254 3.31 -13.87 -3.35
CA ARG A 254 2.58 -14.61 -2.31
C ARG A 254 1.08 -14.70 -2.57
N VAL A 255 0.55 -13.88 -3.48
CA VAL A 255 -0.89 -13.85 -3.82
C VAL A 255 -1.38 -15.24 -4.25
N PRO A 256 -0.75 -15.95 -5.20
CA PRO A 256 -1.23 -17.27 -5.60
C PRO A 256 -1.10 -18.32 -4.49
N LEU A 257 -0.08 -18.18 -3.63
CA LEU A 257 0.25 -19.16 -2.59
C LEU A 257 -0.77 -19.24 -1.46
N ARG A 258 -1.56 -18.19 -1.22
CA ARG A 258 -2.52 -18.13 -0.10
C ARG A 258 -3.64 -19.18 -0.18
N HIS A 259 -3.90 -19.71 -1.37
CA HIS A 259 -4.94 -20.71 -1.59
C HIS A 259 -4.44 -22.14 -1.39
N LEU A 260 -3.11 -22.33 -1.41
CA LEU A 260 -2.49 -23.62 -1.19
C LEU A 260 -2.35 -23.91 0.30
N LYS A 261 -2.43 -25.18 0.67
CA LYS A 261 -2.06 -25.64 2.02
C LYS A 261 -0.54 -25.72 2.11
N GLU A 262 0.04 -25.54 3.31
CA GLU A 262 1.50 -25.40 3.51
C GLU A 262 2.35 -26.53 2.91
N THR A 263 1.78 -27.71 2.67
CA THR A 263 2.46 -28.90 2.15
C THR A 263 1.96 -29.38 0.79
N ASP A 264 0.89 -28.78 0.25
CA ASP A 264 0.19 -29.32 -0.91
C ASP A 264 0.31 -28.38 -2.10
N ASP A 265 0.57 -28.95 -3.29
CA ASP A 265 0.48 -28.25 -4.57
C ASP A 265 -0.99 -28.00 -5.01
N SER A 266 -1.96 -28.31 -4.13
CA SER A 266 -3.38 -28.09 -4.37
C SER A 266 -4.04 -27.32 -3.22
N GLY A 267 -5.12 -26.64 -3.57
CA GLY A 267 -5.85 -25.72 -2.73
C GLY A 267 -7.32 -25.64 -3.14
N VAL A 268 -8.08 -24.84 -2.40
CA VAL A 268 -9.50 -24.59 -2.68
C VAL A 268 -9.73 -23.08 -2.66
N LEU A 269 -10.46 -22.60 -3.65
CA LEU A 269 -10.89 -21.22 -3.76
C LEU A 269 -12.06 -20.93 -2.81
N PRO A 270 -12.37 -19.66 -2.51
CA PRO A 270 -13.47 -19.30 -1.60
C PRO A 270 -14.87 -19.74 -2.07
N ASP A 271 -15.03 -20.03 -3.35
CA ASP A 271 -16.24 -20.61 -3.96
C ASP A 271 -16.29 -22.14 -3.89
N GLY A 272 -15.24 -22.79 -3.37
CA GLY A 272 -15.12 -24.24 -3.24
C GLY A 272 -14.43 -24.91 -4.43
N GLU A 273 -14.05 -24.15 -5.45
CA GLU A 273 -13.44 -24.69 -6.66
C GLU A 273 -11.96 -25.09 -6.42
N PRO A 274 -11.47 -26.14 -7.07
CA PRO A 274 -10.08 -26.57 -6.94
C PRO A 274 -9.10 -25.53 -7.50
N TYR A 275 -7.92 -25.47 -6.88
CA TYR A 275 -6.82 -24.60 -7.29
C TYR A 275 -5.51 -25.39 -7.23
N GLU A 276 -4.65 -25.27 -8.24
CA GLU A 276 -3.45 -26.10 -8.35
C GLU A 276 -2.22 -25.27 -8.74
N LEU A 277 -1.07 -25.68 -8.22
CA LEU A 277 0.27 -25.29 -8.65
C LEU A 277 0.86 -26.40 -9.52
N ARG A 278 1.28 -26.04 -10.75
CA ARG A 278 2.06 -26.92 -11.64
C ARG A 278 3.37 -26.26 -12.04
N TYR A 279 4.43 -27.06 -12.11
CA TYR A 279 5.70 -26.61 -12.69
C TYR A 279 5.73 -26.93 -14.18
N LEU A 280 5.92 -25.89 -14.99
CA LEU A 280 5.88 -25.94 -16.45
C LEU A 280 7.25 -25.66 -17.06
N THR A 281 7.49 -26.19 -18.25
CA THR A 281 8.62 -25.76 -19.08
C THR A 281 8.39 -24.34 -19.60
N PRO A 282 9.42 -23.63 -20.11
CA PRO A 282 9.25 -22.28 -20.65
C PRO A 282 8.30 -22.23 -21.86
N ASP A 283 8.26 -23.28 -22.68
CA ASP A 283 7.37 -23.36 -23.85
C ASP A 283 5.91 -23.55 -23.42
N ASP A 284 5.65 -24.40 -22.43
CA ASP A 284 4.32 -24.58 -21.85
C ASP A 284 3.83 -23.31 -21.15
N ALA A 285 4.74 -22.62 -20.43
CA ALA A 285 4.45 -21.35 -19.77
C ALA A 285 4.07 -20.26 -20.77
N LYS A 286 4.73 -20.22 -21.94
CA LYS A 286 4.39 -19.30 -23.01
C LYS A 286 3.01 -19.59 -23.61
N THR A 287 2.69 -20.87 -23.80
CA THR A 287 1.36 -21.31 -24.27
C THR A 287 0.28 -20.86 -23.28
N LEU A 288 0.57 -20.96 -21.98
CA LEU A 288 -0.34 -20.50 -20.93
C LEU A 288 -0.50 -18.97 -20.90
N GLU A 289 0.58 -18.22 -21.17
CA GLU A 289 0.54 -16.75 -21.33
C GLU A 289 -0.35 -16.34 -22.52
N GLU A 290 -0.29 -17.08 -23.64
CA GLU A 290 -1.10 -16.83 -24.85
C GLU A 290 -2.61 -17.02 -24.64
N ILE A 291 -3.03 -17.90 -23.71
CA ILE A 291 -4.44 -18.09 -23.36
C ILE A 291 -4.94 -17.17 -22.24
N GLY A 292 -4.15 -16.15 -21.87
CA GLY A 292 -4.51 -15.15 -20.87
C GLY A 292 -3.86 -15.35 -19.50
N GLY A 293 -2.88 -16.24 -19.39
CA GLY A 293 -2.03 -16.38 -18.22
C GLY A 293 -1.16 -15.15 -17.98
N GLN A 294 -1.00 -14.75 -16.73
CA GLN A 294 -0.25 -13.58 -16.35
C GLN A 294 1.16 -13.94 -15.89
N MET A 295 2.14 -13.57 -16.72
CA MET A 295 3.55 -13.70 -16.34
C MET A 295 3.98 -12.60 -15.34
N ILE A 296 4.26 -13.00 -14.10
CA ILE A 296 4.80 -12.15 -13.05
C ILE A 296 6.32 -12.25 -13.09
N ARG A 297 6.97 -11.26 -13.72
CA ARG A 297 8.43 -11.21 -13.85
C ARG A 297 9.03 -10.37 -12.70
N PRO A 298 9.53 -10.97 -11.60
CA PRO A 298 10.23 -10.20 -10.59
C PRO A 298 11.55 -9.63 -11.16
N PRO A 299 12.02 -8.49 -10.65
CA PRO A 299 13.28 -7.87 -11.11
C PRO A 299 14.52 -8.68 -10.76
N ILE A 300 14.36 -9.73 -9.96
CA ILE A 300 15.39 -10.71 -9.61
C ILE A 300 15.13 -11.91 -10.50
N ALA A 301 15.78 -11.96 -11.66
CA ALA A 301 15.73 -13.13 -12.52
C ALA A 301 16.38 -14.31 -11.80
N LEU A 302 15.68 -15.44 -11.77
CA LEU A 302 16.30 -16.73 -11.59
C LEU A 302 16.44 -17.33 -12.98
N ASP A 303 17.65 -17.75 -13.34
CA ASP A 303 17.83 -18.60 -14.50
C ASP A 303 17.30 -19.98 -14.13
N THR A 304 16.01 -20.20 -14.38
CA THR A 304 15.31 -21.43 -14.05
C THR A 304 14.66 -21.99 -15.31
N SER A 305 14.90 -23.27 -15.54
CA SER A 305 14.25 -24.06 -16.58
C SER A 305 12.77 -24.35 -16.29
N LEU A 306 12.24 -23.94 -15.13
CA LEU A 306 10.87 -24.23 -14.70
C LEU A 306 10.12 -22.96 -14.28
N HIS A 307 8.84 -22.90 -14.64
CA HIS A 307 7.90 -21.85 -14.26
C HIS A 307 6.82 -22.44 -13.34
N ALA A 308 6.60 -21.83 -12.19
CA ALA A 308 5.45 -22.14 -11.34
C ALA A 308 4.20 -21.48 -11.93
N ALA A 309 3.24 -22.29 -12.34
CA ALA A 309 1.95 -21.85 -12.87
C ALA A 309 0.83 -22.22 -11.89
N PHE A 310 -0.07 -21.28 -11.67
CA PHE A 310 -1.21 -21.41 -10.77
C PHE A 310 -2.51 -21.24 -11.53
N GLY A 311 -3.53 -22.03 -11.22
CA GLY A 311 -4.82 -21.87 -11.85
C GLY A 311 -5.85 -22.92 -11.43
N TYR A 312 -6.96 -22.95 -12.15
CA TYR A 312 -8.00 -23.95 -11.98
C TYR A 312 -7.63 -25.22 -12.78
N PRO A 313 -7.68 -26.42 -12.20
CA PRO A 313 -7.35 -27.64 -12.94
C PRO A 313 -8.46 -28.01 -13.94
N GLY A 314 -8.15 -27.88 -15.22
CA GLY A 314 -9.01 -28.28 -16.34
C GLY A 314 -8.62 -29.63 -16.95
N ALA A 315 -9.38 -30.08 -17.95
CA ALA A 315 -9.18 -31.39 -18.59
C ALA A 315 -7.86 -31.46 -19.38
N THR A 316 -7.42 -30.33 -19.95
CA THR A 316 -6.24 -30.24 -20.82
C THR A 316 -5.08 -29.48 -20.19
N GLY A 317 -5.22 -28.95 -18.97
CA GLY A 317 -4.20 -28.09 -18.37
C GLY A 317 -4.75 -27.21 -17.26
N LEU A 318 -4.07 -26.10 -17.00
CA LEU A 318 -4.58 -25.05 -16.12
C LEU A 318 -5.50 -24.13 -16.94
N GLU A 319 -6.68 -23.89 -16.39
CA GLU A 319 -7.68 -22.99 -16.93
C GLU A 319 -7.86 -21.77 -16.03
N THR A 320 -8.62 -20.83 -16.55
CA THR A 320 -8.94 -19.59 -15.88
C THR A 320 -9.88 -19.86 -14.69
N PRO A 321 -9.51 -19.44 -13.47
CA PRO A 321 -10.39 -19.58 -12.32
C PRO A 321 -11.72 -18.81 -12.49
N PRO A 322 -12.84 -19.37 -11.97
CA PRO A 322 -14.12 -18.66 -11.96
C PRO A 322 -14.13 -17.47 -10.98
N ASP A 323 -13.37 -17.57 -9.88
CA ASP A 323 -13.22 -16.48 -8.90
C ASP A 323 -12.64 -15.19 -9.52
N PRO A 324 -13.36 -14.05 -9.45
CA PRO A 324 -12.89 -12.79 -10.02
C PRO A 324 -11.61 -12.21 -9.43
N MET A 325 -11.10 -12.67 -8.27
CA MET A 325 -9.82 -12.21 -7.69
C MET A 325 -8.68 -13.22 -7.84
N THR A 326 -8.90 -14.26 -8.63
CA THR A 326 -7.89 -15.30 -8.88
C THR A 326 -7.57 -15.30 -10.37
N GLU A 327 -6.29 -15.13 -10.68
CA GLU A 327 -5.77 -15.13 -12.04
C GLU A 327 -4.91 -16.36 -12.29
N ILE A 328 -4.75 -16.76 -13.55
CA ILE A 328 -3.70 -17.71 -13.91
C ILE A 328 -2.38 -16.98 -13.73
N ALA A 329 -1.61 -17.32 -12.71
CA ALA A 329 -0.34 -16.66 -12.42
C ALA A 329 0.82 -17.55 -12.87
N ILE A 330 1.77 -16.98 -13.62
CA ILE A 330 2.97 -17.68 -14.09
C ILE A 330 4.19 -16.98 -13.51
N ILE A 331 5.05 -17.72 -12.81
CA ILE A 331 6.21 -17.20 -12.09
C ILE A 331 7.46 -17.97 -12.52
N PRO A 332 8.52 -17.31 -13.02
CA PRO A 332 9.76 -17.98 -13.41
C PRO A 332 10.55 -18.42 -12.18
N GLY A 333 10.43 -19.70 -11.80
CA GLY A 333 11.07 -20.31 -10.63
C GLY A 333 10.14 -20.46 -9.41
N ASN A 334 10.72 -20.82 -8.25
CA ASN A 334 9.95 -21.04 -7.03
C ASN A 334 9.50 -19.70 -6.40
N PRO A 335 8.19 -19.45 -6.26
CA PRO A 335 7.65 -18.17 -5.78
C PRO A 335 7.99 -17.88 -4.31
N THR A 336 8.05 -18.89 -3.46
CA THR A 336 8.43 -18.75 -2.05
C THR A 336 9.87 -18.26 -1.93
N GLU A 337 10.78 -18.88 -2.68
CA GLU A 337 12.19 -18.49 -2.72
C GLU A 337 12.37 -17.08 -3.29
N LEU A 338 11.70 -16.77 -4.41
CA LEU A 338 11.72 -15.45 -5.03
C LEU A 338 11.20 -14.37 -4.08
N SER A 339 10.12 -14.63 -3.34
CA SER A 339 9.59 -13.68 -2.36
C SER A 339 10.59 -13.43 -1.23
N LEU A 340 11.30 -14.48 -0.75
CA LEU A 340 12.35 -14.33 0.27
C LEU A 340 13.55 -13.53 -0.26
N ARG A 341 13.98 -13.77 -1.50
CA ARG A 341 15.04 -12.99 -2.16
C ARG A 341 14.63 -11.52 -2.32
N CYS A 342 13.40 -11.26 -2.77
CA CYS A 342 12.83 -9.92 -2.86
C CYS A 342 12.82 -9.22 -1.48
N GLN A 343 12.45 -9.93 -0.42
CA GLN A 343 12.46 -9.41 0.94
C GLN A 343 13.85 -9.03 1.43
N ARG A 344 14.86 -9.88 1.20
CA ARG A 344 16.26 -9.62 1.60
C ARG A 344 16.82 -8.42 0.86
N GLN A 345 16.66 -8.37 -0.46
CA GLN A 345 17.13 -7.23 -1.26
C GLN A 345 16.38 -5.94 -0.90
N ALA A 346 15.06 -5.99 -0.70
CA ALA A 346 14.30 -4.83 -0.26
C ALA A 346 14.84 -4.23 1.04
N ARG A 347 15.17 -5.08 2.03
CA ARG A 347 15.79 -4.63 3.28
C ARG A 347 17.16 -4.00 3.05
N ALA A 348 17.98 -4.58 2.18
CA ALA A 348 19.29 -4.01 1.83
C ALA A 348 19.14 -2.61 1.20
N PHE A 349 18.22 -2.43 0.26
CA PHE A 349 17.92 -1.12 -0.33
C PHE A 349 17.33 -0.12 0.69
N GLU A 350 16.47 -0.57 1.62
CA GLU A 350 15.97 0.29 2.71
C GLU A 350 17.12 0.79 3.61
N LEU A 351 18.03 -0.11 4.03
CA LEU A 351 19.20 0.24 4.84
C LEU A 351 20.18 1.15 4.09
N ALA A 352 20.48 0.83 2.82
CA ALA A 352 21.33 1.66 1.98
C ALA A 352 20.72 3.06 1.79
N SER A 353 19.41 3.16 1.54
CA SER A 353 18.71 4.44 1.44
C SER A 353 18.85 5.27 2.71
N ALA A 354 18.65 4.65 3.88
CA ALA A 354 18.80 5.33 5.17
C ALA A 354 20.25 5.81 5.40
N ALA A 355 21.24 4.98 5.07
CA ALA A 355 22.65 5.33 5.18
C ALA A 355 23.04 6.49 4.25
N ILE A 356 22.60 6.45 2.99
CA ILE A 356 22.87 7.52 2.00
C ILE A 356 22.25 8.84 2.44
N LEU A 357 20.99 8.83 2.90
CA LEU A 357 20.32 10.04 3.40
C LEU A 357 21.01 10.59 4.65
N GLY A 358 21.38 9.70 5.58
CA GLY A 358 22.12 10.07 6.79
C GLY A 358 23.48 10.70 6.46
N ALA A 359 24.25 10.10 5.56
CA ALA A 359 25.53 10.63 5.11
C ALA A 359 25.37 12.01 4.43
N ALA A 360 24.36 12.17 3.56
CA ALA A 360 24.06 13.44 2.91
C ALA A 360 23.76 14.56 3.91
N LEU A 361 22.91 14.26 4.90
CA LEU A 361 22.57 15.21 5.95
C LEU A 361 23.78 15.57 6.82
N LEU A 362 24.60 14.59 7.22
CA LEU A 362 25.78 14.82 8.06
C LEU A 362 26.83 15.69 7.36
N ILE A 363 27.14 15.40 6.08
CA ILE A 363 28.10 16.19 5.29
C ILE A 363 27.62 17.64 5.18
N ASN A 364 26.35 17.84 4.83
CA ASN A 364 25.81 19.19 4.64
C ASN A 364 25.62 19.94 5.97
N LEU A 365 25.28 19.25 7.07
CA LEU A 365 25.26 19.83 8.41
C LEU A 365 26.65 20.33 8.82
N ALA A 366 27.69 19.52 8.61
CA ALA A 366 29.06 19.91 8.92
C ALA A 366 29.50 21.12 8.08
N GLY A 367 29.20 21.11 6.78
CA GLY A 367 29.46 22.25 5.88
C GLY A 367 28.74 23.53 6.33
N ALA A 368 27.44 23.44 6.62
CA ALA A 368 26.65 24.58 7.09
C ALA A 368 27.18 25.13 8.42
N PHE A 369 27.58 24.25 9.35
CA PHE A 369 28.18 24.65 10.62
C PHE A 369 29.46 25.45 10.43
N VAL A 370 30.38 24.95 9.57
CA VAL A 370 31.65 25.62 9.27
C VAL A 370 31.43 26.98 8.62
N VAL A 371 30.52 27.07 7.65
CA VAL A 371 30.18 28.33 6.98
C VAL A 371 29.59 29.34 7.96
N LEU A 372 28.63 28.93 8.78
CA LEU A 372 28.03 29.80 9.80
C LEU A 372 29.03 30.22 10.86
N GLN A 373 29.95 29.34 11.25
CA GLN A 373 31.04 29.69 12.16
C GLN A 373 31.97 30.75 11.56
N TYR A 374 32.22 30.73 10.25
CA TYR A 374 33.02 31.75 9.57
C TYR A 374 32.28 33.09 9.47
N VAL A 375 30.97 33.07 9.17
CA VAL A 375 30.14 34.28 8.97
C VAL A 375 29.83 35.01 10.28
N ILE A 376 29.67 34.28 11.39
CA ILE A 376 29.26 34.84 12.71
C ILE A 376 30.48 35.21 13.58
N ARG A 377 31.68 34.78 13.19
CA ARG A 377 32.94 35.26 13.79
C ARG A 377 33.15 36.73 13.45
#